data_AF-A4VB14-F1
#
_entry.id   AF-A4VB14-F1
#
_cell.length_a   1.000
_cell.length_b   1.000
_cell.length_c   1.000
_cell.angle_alpha   90.00
_cell.angle_beta   90.00
_cell.angle_gamma   90.00
#
_symmetry.space_group_name_H-M   'P 1'
#
loop_
_entity.id
_entity.type
_entity.pdbx_description
1 polymer ?
#
loop_
_entity_poly.entity_id
_entity_poly.type
_entity_poly.pdbx_seq_one_letter_code
_entity_poly.pdbx_strand_id
1 'polypeptide(L)' 'MARGPKKHLKRLHAPKHWMLDKLGGNFGPRPSSGPHKLRECLPLMVFLRNTVE' A
#
# COMPACT_ATOMS: atom_id res chain seq x y z
N MET A 1 -2.65 11.11 22.25
CA MET A 1 -3.45 11.81 21.21
C MET A 1 -4.20 10.78 20.37
N ALA A 2 -5.50 10.62 20.59
CA ALA A 2 -6.32 9.75 19.76
C ALA A 2 -6.40 10.38 18.35
N ARG A 3 -5.70 9.77 17.38
CA ARG A 3 -5.79 10.17 15.98
C ARG A 3 -6.69 9.16 15.30
N GLY A 4 -7.78 9.66 14.70
CA GLY A 4 -8.73 8.84 13.96
C GLY A 4 -8.09 8.04 12.81
N PRO A 5 -8.88 7.22 12.10
CA PRO A 5 -8.37 6.35 11.07
C PRO A 5 -7.71 7.14 9.93
N LYS A 6 -6.41 6.91 9.73
CA LYS A 6 -5.65 7.51 8.62
C LYS A 6 -6.02 6.84 7.30
N LYS A 7 -6.54 7.62 6.35
CA LYS A 7 -6.94 7.16 5.01
C LYS A 7 -5.79 7.05 4.02
N HIS A 8 -4.67 7.72 4.26
CA HIS A 8 -3.52 7.74 3.37
C HIS A 8 -2.35 6.90 3.91
N LEU A 9 -1.59 6.26 3.02
CA LEU A 9 -0.36 5.55 3.31
C LEU A 9 0.81 6.20 2.56
N LYS A 10 1.85 6.62 3.28
CA LYS A 10 3.09 7.10 2.67
C LYS A 10 3.83 5.92 2.02
N ARG A 11 4.39 6.13 0.84
CA ARG A 11 5.05 5.07 0.06
C ARG A 11 6.24 4.47 0.80
N LEU A 12 7.01 5.30 1.49
CA LEU A 12 8.12 4.87 2.35
C LEU A 12 7.70 3.92 3.47
N HIS A 13 6.43 3.93 3.88
CA HIS A 13 5.89 3.05 4.91
C HIS A 13 5.13 1.85 4.34
N ALA A 14 5.07 1.72 3.02
CA ALA A 14 4.48 0.55 2.39
C ALA A 14 5.30 -0.72 2.69
N PRO A 15 4.67 -1.90 2.77
CA PRO A 15 5.38 -3.17 2.88
C PRO A 15 6.39 -3.37 1.74
N LYS A 16 7.60 -3.84 2.07
CA LYS A 16 8.68 -4.08 1.10
C LYS A 16 8.32 -5.10 0.01
N HIS A 17 7.49 -6.08 0.35
CA HIS A 17 7.06 -7.14 -0.59
C HIS A 17 6.14 -6.63 -1.70
N TRP A 18 5.62 -5.40 -1.60
CA TRP A 18 4.88 -4.77 -2.70
C TRP A 18 5.79 -4.27 -3.83
N MET A 19 7.12 -4.33 -3.67
CA MET A 19 8.11 -3.97 -4.69
C MET A 19 7.87 -2.58 -5.31
N LEU A 20 7.48 -1.62 -4.47
CA LEU A 20 7.25 -0.25 -4.89
C LEU A 20 8.58 0.51 -4.96
N ASP A 21 8.91 1.06 -6.13
CA ASP A 21 10.09 1.94 -6.30
C ASP A 21 10.02 3.17 -5.37
N LYS A 22 11.15 3.71 -4.91
CA LYS A 22 11.21 4.84 -3.98
C LYS A 22 10.79 6.18 -4.63
N LEU A 23 11.05 6.36 -5.92
CA LEU A 23 10.89 7.65 -6.62
C LEU A 23 9.57 7.77 -7.39
N GLY A 24 8.87 6.66 -7.64
CA GLY A 24 7.57 6.62 -8.34
C GLY A 24 6.37 7.28 -7.63
N GLY A 25 6.60 8.14 -6.63
CA GLY A 25 5.58 8.96 -5.97
C GLY A 25 5.67 9.02 -4.43
N ASN A 26 4.99 9.97 -3.81
CA ASN A 26 5.03 10.18 -2.36
C ASN A 26 4.09 9.23 -1.57
N PHE A 27 3.03 8.75 -2.23
CA PHE A 27 1.98 7.92 -1.62
C PHE A 27 1.94 6.52 -2.27
N GLY A 28 1.53 5.54 -1.46
CA GLY A 28 1.25 4.18 -1.91
C GLY A 28 -0.24 3.85 -1.76
N PRO A 29 -0.72 2.77 -2.39
CA PRO A 29 -2.10 2.33 -2.23
C PRO A 29 -2.36 1.98 -0.76
N ARG A 30 -3.41 2.55 -0.19
CA ARG A 30 -3.91 2.16 1.13
C ARG A 30 -4.99 1.09 0.92
N PRO A 31 -4.75 -0.18 1.31
CA PRO A 31 -5.78 -1.20 1.22
C PRO A 31 -6.94 -0.86 2.16
N SER A 32 -8.17 -1.14 1.68
CA SER A 32 -9.38 -1.13 2.50
C SER A 32 -9.31 -2.22 3.58
N SER A 33 -10.07 -2.05 4.66
CA SER A 33 -10.23 -3.09 5.66
C SER A 33 -10.85 -4.33 5.04
N GLY A 34 -10.17 -5.46 5.15
CA GLY A 34 -10.60 -6.75 4.62
C GLY A 34 -10.00 -7.90 5.43
N PRO A 35 -10.03 -9.14 4.91
CA PRO A 35 -9.64 -10.34 5.67
C PRO A 35 -8.14 -10.38 6.00
N HIS A 36 -7.29 -9.78 5.17
CA HIS A 36 -5.84 -9.76 5.38
C HIS A 36 -5.38 -8.48 6.07
N LYS A 37 -4.38 -8.60 6.95
CA LYS A 37 -3.74 -7.45 7.60
C LYS A 37 -2.96 -6.63 6.58
N LEU A 38 -2.81 -5.32 6.82
CA LEU A 38 -2.13 -4.39 5.91
C LEU A 38 -0.69 -4.79 5.54
N ARG A 39 0.02 -5.48 6.45
CA ARG A 39 1.40 -5.94 6.21
C ARG A 39 1.49 -7.30 5.51
N GLU A 40 0.39 -8.06 5.48
CA GLU A 40 0.30 -9.42 4.93
C GLU A 40 -0.45 -9.45 3.59
N CYS A 41 -1.24 -8.40 3.28
CA CYS A 41 -1.99 -8.31 2.04
C CYS A 41 -1.14 -7.82 0.84
N LEU A 42 -1.51 -8.21 -0.37
CA LEU A 42 -1.07 -7.59 -1.61
C LEU A 42 -2.26 -6.84 -2.26
N PRO A 43 -2.25 -5.49 -2.34
CA PRO A 43 -3.36 -4.75 -2.93
C PRO A 43 -3.53 -5.06 -4.42
N LEU A 44 -4.78 -5.24 -4.87
CA LEU A 44 -5.10 -5.54 -6.29
C LEU A 44 -4.51 -4.51 -7.26
N MET A 45 -4.48 -3.23 -6.89
CA MET A 45 -3.86 -2.17 -7.71
C MET A 45 -2.36 -2.43 -7.96
N VAL A 46 -1.62 -2.97 -6.98
CA VAL A 46 -0.19 -3.29 -7.14
C VAL A 46 -0.05 -4.49 -8.08
N PHE A 47 -0.90 -5.50 -7.92
CA PHE A 47 -0.90 -6.68 -8.80
C PHE A 47 -1.16 -6.27 -10.26
N LEU A 48 -2.27 -5.57 -10.53
CA LEU A 48 -2.64 -5.16 -11.88
C LEU A 48 -1.65 -4.18 -12.53
N ARG A 49 -0.95 -3.35 -11.74
CA ARG A 49 0.01 -2.37 -12.27
C ARG A 49 1.37 -2.97 -12.59
N ASN A 50 1.81 -3.97 -11.84
CA ASN A 50 3.18 -4.49 -11.93
C ASN A 50 3.31 -5.82 -12.69
N THR A 51 2.22 -6.53 -12.99
CA THR A 51 2.28 -7.86 -13.63
C THR A 51 1.64 -7.94 -15.02
N VAL A 52 0.98 -6.88 -15.49
CA VAL A 52 0.20 -6.89 -16.75
C VAL A 52 0.71 -5.88 -17.77
N GLU A 53 1.79 -5.15 -17.44
CA GLU A 53 2.62 -4.35 -18.37
C GLU A 53 3.90 -5.10 -18.71
#